data_AF-A0A442WTD7-F1
#
_entry.id   AF-A0A442WTD7-F1
#
_cell.length_a   1.000
_cell.length_b   1.000
_cell.length_c   1.000
_cell.angle_alpha   90.00
_cell.angle_beta   90.00
_cell.angle_gamma   90.00
#
_symmetry.space_group_name_H-M   'P 1'
#
loop_
_entity.id
_entity.type
_entity.pdbx_description
1 polymer ?
#
loop_
_entity_poly.entity_id
_entity_poly.type
_entity_poly.pdbx_seq_one_letter_code
_entity_poly.pdbx_strand_id
1 'polypeptide(L)'
;MIDWDNIRKFRYTEDAPPPEWPEGVQAISLQGTTLLGINPKTNKLYWDGQELATEKRLANFERGMALMVTIATVVLACIEVGRAAEWIAH
;
A
#
# COMPACT_ATOMS: atom_id res chain seq x y z
N MET A 1 24.87 4.14 26.98
CA MET A 1 24.21 4.99 25.96
C MET A 1 24.02 4.12 24.74
N ILE A 2 22.85 4.16 24.09
CA ILE A 2 22.61 3.41 22.86
C ILE A 2 23.48 4.02 21.77
N ASP A 3 24.29 3.19 21.10
CA ASP A 3 25.09 3.60 19.94
C ASP A 3 24.25 3.53 18.67
N TRP A 4 23.68 4.68 18.30
CA TRP A 4 22.79 4.81 17.15
C TRP A 4 23.51 4.62 15.81
N ASP A 5 24.79 4.97 15.73
CA ASP A 5 25.55 4.87 14.49
C ASP A 5 25.89 3.42 14.17
N ASN A 6 26.22 2.64 15.21
CA ASN A 6 26.39 1.19 15.06
C ASN A 6 25.08 0.51 14.62
N ILE A 7 23.94 0.89 15.20
CA ILE A 7 22.63 0.34 14.81
C ILE A 7 22.30 0.66 13.34
N ARG A 8 22.56 1.90 12.90
CA ARG A 8 22.31 2.31 11.51
C ARG A 8 23.22 1.58 10.51
N LYS A 9 24.46 1.28 10.91
CA LYS A 9 25.42 0.52 10.09
C LYS A 9 24.98 -0.92 9.88
N PHE A 10 24.43 -1.55 10.91
CA PHE A 10 23.97 -2.95 10.86
C PHE A 10 22.44 -3.05 10.74
N ARG A 11 21.82 -2.21 9.92
CA ARG A 11 20.35 -2.11 9.80
C ARG A 11 19.70 -3.35 9.17
N TYR A 12 20.35 -3.95 8.19
CA TYR A 12 19.85 -5.12 7.44
C TYR A 12 20.62 -6.37 7.84
N THR A 13 19.99 -7.53 7.68
CA THR A 13 20.69 -8.81 7.86
C THR A 13 21.64 -9.06 6.69
N GLU A 14 22.72 -9.80 6.92
CA GLU A 14 23.66 -10.20 5.87
C GLU A 14 23.15 -11.40 5.05
N ASP A 15 22.20 -12.15 5.60
CA ASP A 15 21.54 -13.27 4.94
C ASP A 15 20.68 -12.81 3.76
N ALA A 16 20.61 -13.65 2.73
CA ALA A 16 19.74 -13.41 1.60
C ALA A 16 18.26 -13.43 2.06
N PRO A 17 17.43 -12.47 1.60
CA PRO A 17 16.00 -12.50 1.87
C PRO A 17 15.36 -13.75 1.22
N PRO A 18 14.23 -14.23 1.76
CA PRO A 18 13.50 -15.33 1.15
C PRO A 18 13.15 -15.06 -0.33
N PRO A 19 13.20 -16.09 -1.20
CA PRO A 19 13.03 -15.92 -2.64
C PRO A 19 11.61 -15.45 -3.05
N GLU A 20 10.62 -15.63 -2.18
CA GLU A 20 9.25 -15.17 -2.40
C GLU A 20 9.05 -13.67 -2.14
N TRP A 21 10.07 -12.99 -1.60
CA TRP A 21 10.00 -11.56 -1.35
C TRP A 21 10.17 -10.77 -2.67
N PRO A 22 9.52 -9.60 -2.80
CA PRO A 22 9.72 -8.73 -3.95
C PRO A 22 11.19 -8.33 -4.11
N GLU A 23 11.63 -8.12 -5.36
CA GLU A 23 12.98 -7.67 -5.64
C GLU A 23 13.31 -6.36 -4.88
N GLY A 24 14.52 -6.31 -4.32
CA GLY A 24 15.01 -5.16 -3.56
C GLY A 24 14.53 -5.09 -2.10
N VAL A 25 13.68 -6.02 -1.65
CA VAL A 25 13.31 -6.12 -0.22
C VAL A 25 14.40 -6.84 0.56
N GLN A 26 14.90 -6.22 1.63
CA GLN A 26 15.90 -6.80 2.53
C GLN A 26 15.30 -7.06 3.91
N ALA A 27 15.73 -8.16 4.55
CA ALA A 27 15.35 -8.44 5.92
C ALA A 27 16.07 -7.49 6.89
N ILE A 28 15.32 -7.02 7.88
CA ILE A 28 15.82 -6.16 8.96
C ILE A 28 16.58 -7.03 9.97
N SER A 29 17.75 -6.58 10.40
CA SER A 29 18.50 -7.25 11.48
C SER A 29 17.85 -6.98 12.84
N LEU A 30 18.20 -7.77 13.86
CA LEU A 30 17.72 -7.55 15.22
C LEU A 30 18.11 -6.15 15.75
N GLN A 31 19.31 -5.66 15.43
CA GLN A 31 19.76 -4.32 15.76
C GLN A 31 18.91 -3.27 15.01
N GLY A 32 18.67 -3.48 13.71
CA GLY A 32 17.83 -2.60 12.89
C GLY A 32 16.41 -2.43 13.44
N THR A 33 15.83 -3.45 14.08
CA THR A 33 14.49 -3.34 14.68
C THR A 33 14.39 -2.24 15.74
N THR A 34 15.50 -1.86 16.39
CA THR A 34 15.51 -0.77 17.37
C THR A 34 15.29 0.62 16.76
N LEU A 35 15.38 0.73 15.42
CA LEU A 35 15.03 1.95 14.67
C LEU A 35 13.50 2.08 14.48
N LEU A 36 12.71 1.06 14.83
CA LEU A 36 11.25 1.15 14.83
C LEU A 36 10.76 1.94 16.05
N GLY A 37 10.05 3.01 15.78
CA GLY A 37 9.37 3.81 16.79
C GLY A 37 7.85 3.80 16.57
N ILE A 38 7.11 3.89 17.67
CA ILE A 38 5.67 4.14 17.64
C ILE A 38 5.44 5.50 18.27
N ASN A 39 4.68 6.37 17.60
CA ASN A 39 4.19 7.59 18.23
C ASN A 39 2.89 7.27 18.98
N PRO A 40 2.87 7.28 20.33
CA PRO A 40 1.70 6.88 21.11
C PRO A 40 0.53 7.87 20.99
N LYS A 41 0.76 9.10 20.51
CA LYS A 41 -0.31 10.09 20.32
C LYS A 41 -1.07 9.88 19.02
N THR A 42 -0.37 9.47 17.97
CA THR A 42 -0.95 9.33 16.63
C THR A 42 -1.12 7.88 16.20
N ASN A 43 -0.62 6.92 16.98
CA ASN A 43 -0.53 5.49 16.65
C ASN A 43 0.13 5.22 15.29
N LYS A 44 1.07 6.08 14.89
CA LYS A 44 1.81 5.96 13.65
C LYS A 44 3.13 5.24 13.89
N LEU A 45 3.52 4.39 12.94
CA LEU A 45 4.79 3.68 12.94
C LEU A 45 5.86 4.53 12.24
N TYR A 46 7.06 4.57 12.79
CA TYR A 46 8.20 5.29 12.24
C TYR A 46 9.41 4.36 12.13
N TRP A 47 10.20 4.56 11.10
CA TRP A 47 11.49 3.92 10.89
C TRP A 47 12.59 4.98 10.82
N ASP A 48 13.51 4.99 11.79
CA ASP A 48 14.59 5.99 11.87
C ASP A 48 14.05 7.45 11.75
N GLY A 49 12.88 7.70 12.33
CA GLY A 49 12.19 9.00 12.30
C GLY A 49 11.32 9.26 11.05
N GLN A 50 11.33 8.40 10.04
CA GLN A 50 10.46 8.50 8.87
C GLN A 50 9.16 7.74 9.07
N GLU A 51 8.01 8.34 8.75
CA GLU A 51 6.71 7.69 8.90
C GLU A 51 6.57 6.51 7.93
N LEU A 52 6.30 5.32 8.46
CA LEU A 52 6.01 4.13 7.65
C LEU A 52 4.54 4.13 7.24
N ALA A 53 4.29 4.12 5.93
CA ALA A 53 2.95 3.90 5.39
C ALA A 53 2.58 2.42 5.55
N THR A 54 1.84 2.10 6.61
CA THR A 54 1.37 0.73 6.91
C THR A 54 0.18 0.30 6.05
N GLU A 55 -0.50 1.24 5.38
CA GLU A 55 -1.64 0.95 4.52
C GLU A 55 -1.48 1.59 3.13
N LYS A 56 -1.29 0.78 2.09
CA LYS A 56 -1.73 1.15 0.73
C LYS A 56 -3.25 1.04 0.65
N ARG A 57 -3.97 1.90 1.36
CA ARG A 57 -5.41 2.10 1.06
C ARG A 57 -5.49 2.62 -0.36
N LEU A 58 -6.40 2.06 -1.17
CA LEU A 58 -6.71 2.64 -2.48
C LEU A 58 -6.91 4.14 -2.27
N ALA A 59 -6.07 4.95 -2.91
CA ALA A 59 -6.15 6.39 -2.78
C ALA A 59 -7.55 6.85 -3.22
N ASN A 60 -8.01 8.00 -2.71
CA ASN A 60 -9.32 8.55 -3.11
C ASN A 60 -9.49 8.62 -4.64
N PHE A 61 -8.38 8.80 -5.36
CA PHE A 61 -8.32 8.76 -6.81
C PHE A 61 -8.68 7.38 -7.40
N GLU A 62 -8.07 6.30 -6.90
CA GLU A 62 -8.36 4.92 -7.35
C GLU A 62 -9.80 4.52 -7.03
N ARG A 63 -10.33 4.96 -5.89
CA ARG A 63 -11.75 4.80 -5.54
C ARG A 63 -12.66 5.56 -6.50
N GLY A 64 -12.28 6.77 -6.90
CA GLY A 64 -13.00 7.56 -7.90
C GLY A 64 -13.03 6.89 -9.26
N MET A 65 -11.90 6.34 -9.72
CA MET A 65 -11.85 5.59 -10.98
C MET A 65 -12.74 4.34 -10.93
N ALA A 66 -12.70 3.58 -9.84
CA ALA A 66 -13.55 2.40 -9.66
C ALA A 66 -15.06 2.75 -9.71
N LEU A 67 -15.45 3.88 -9.11
CA LEU A 67 -16.82 4.37 -9.15
C LEU A 67 -17.24 4.76 -10.58
N MET A 68 -16.39 5.49 -11.31
CA MET A 68 -16.66 5.87 -12.70
C MET A 68 -16.81 4.66 -13.62
N VAL A 69 -15.95 3.65 -13.48
CA VAL A 69 -16.05 2.39 -14.24
C VAL A 69 -17.36 1.67 -13.91
N THR A 70 -17.72 1.60 -12.62
CA THR A 70 -18.98 0.96 -12.19
C THR A 70 -20.20 1.66 -12.80
N ILE A 71 -20.23 3.00 -12.79
CA ILE A 71 -21.32 3.79 -13.40
C ILE A 71 -21.39 3.53 -14.91
N ALA A 72 -20.25 3.57 -15.62
CA ALA A 72 -20.22 3.32 -17.06
C ALA A 72 -20.75 1.94 -17.42
N THR A 73 -20.37 0.90 -16.66
CA THR A 73 -20.86 -0.46 -16.85
C THR A 73 -22.37 -0.56 -16.64
N VAL A 74 -22.91 0.08 -15.61
CA VAL A 74 -24.37 0.10 -15.35
C VAL A 74 -25.12 0.81 -16.47
N VAL A 75 -24.62 1.97 -16.94
CA VAL A 75 -25.24 2.71 -18.04
C VAL A 75 -25.26 1.88 -19.33
N LEU A 76 -24.14 1.23 -19.66
CA LEU A 76 -24.06 0.35 -20.82
C LEU A 76 -25.05 -0.82 -20.72
N ALA A 77 -25.15 -1.45 -19.55
CA ALA A 77 -26.11 -2.52 -19.32
C ALA A 77 -27.56 -2.04 -19.49
N CYS A 78 -27.92 -0.85 -18.99
CA CYS A 78 -29.25 -0.28 -19.19
C CYS A 78 -29.54 0.02 -20.67
N ILE A 79 -28.56 0.53 -21.42
CA ILE A 79 -28.71 0.77 -22.87
C ILE A 79 -28.91 -0.55 -23.62
N GLU A 80 -28.14 -1.58 -23.30
CA GLU A 80 -28.29 -2.92 -23.91
C GLU A 80 -29.67 -3.52 -23.64
N VAL A 81 -30.15 -3.45 -22.40
CA VAL A 81 -31.51 -3.91 -22.04
C VAL A 81 -32.57 -3.09 -22.76
N GLY A 82 -32.42 -1.77 -22.82
CA GLY A 82 -33.36 -0.88 -23.52
C GLY A 82 -33.41 -1.13 -25.03
N ARG A 83 -32.27 -1.45 -25.65
CA ARG A 83 -32.22 -1.89 -27.06
C ARG A 83 -32.88 -3.25 -27.25
N ALA A 84 -32.62 -4.21 -26.37
CA ALA A 84 -33.22 -5.55 -26.44
C ALA A 84 -34.75 -5.52 -26.26
N ALA A 85 -35.27 -4.54 -25.52
CA ALA A 85 -36.70 -4.32 -25.32
C ALA A 85 -37.35 -3.40 -26.38
N GLU A 86 -36.62 -2.99 -27.43
CA GLU A 86 -37.05 -2.02 -28.46
C GLU A 86 -37.48 -0.63 -27.93
N TRP A 87 -37.15 -0.30 -26.69
CA TRP A 87 -37.46 1.00 -26.10
C TRP A 87 -36.53 2.13 -26.57
N ILE A 88 -35.35 1.75 -27.09
CA ILE A 88 -34.36 2.67 -27.62
C ILE A 88 -34.17 2.33 -29.11
N ALA A 89 -34.80 3.10 -29.99
CA ALA A 89 -34.57 3.03 -31.43
C ALA A 89 -33.28 3.76 -31.81
N HIS A 90 -32.66 3.26 -32.88
CA HIS A 90 -31.34 3.61 -33.40
C HIS A 90 -30.99 5.11 -33.40
#